data_AF-A0A9X8XFL1-F1
#
_entry.id   AF-A0A9X8XFL1-F1
#
_cell.length_a   1.000
_cell.length_b   1.000
_cell.length_c   1.000
_cell.angle_alpha   90.00
_cell.angle_beta   90.00
_cell.angle_gamma   90.00
#
_symmetry.space_group_name_H-M   'P 1'
#
loop_
_entity.id
_entity.type
_entity.pdbx_description
1 polymer ?
#
loop_
_entity_poly.entity_id
_entity_poly.type
_entity_poly.pdbx_seq_one_letter_code
_entity_poly.pdbx_strand_id
1 'polypeptide(L)'
;MTSYHIPEIWENKGRMSGLNADTAGSRFEEILPKGKKPYQLYSLGTPNGIKATIMFEELKGLGVSGVDYDLFRIDISKGEQFGNDFVSINSNAKIPALLDLSGEEPIRIFE
;
A
#
# COMPACT_ATOMS: atom_id res chain seq x y z
N MET A 1 -20.67 -3.50 37.70
CA MET A 1 -19.71 -3.23 36.61
C MET A 1 -18.42 -3.94 36.95
N THR A 2 -17.85 -4.72 36.03
CA THR A 2 -16.50 -5.25 36.22
C THR A 2 -15.49 -4.13 35.97
N SER A 3 -14.49 -4.00 36.84
CA SER A 3 -13.37 -3.08 36.61
C SER A 3 -12.43 -3.69 35.58
N TYR A 4 -12.00 -2.90 34.60
CA TYR A 4 -10.92 -3.31 33.70
C TYR A 4 -9.57 -3.17 34.42
N HIS A 5 -8.70 -4.17 34.29
CA HIS A 5 -7.35 -4.15 34.84
C HIS A 5 -6.35 -4.26 33.69
N ILE A 6 -5.42 -3.29 33.61
CA ILE A 6 -4.35 -3.29 32.63
C ILE A 6 -3.36 -4.42 32.99
N PRO A 7 -3.02 -5.33 32.08
CA PRO A 7 -2.06 -6.40 32.36
C PRO A 7 -0.62 -5.87 32.40
N GLU A 8 0.26 -6.58 33.10
CA GLU A 8 1.70 -6.28 33.14
C GLU A 8 2.38 -6.46 31.77
N ILE A 9 1.95 -7.49 31.03
CA ILE A 9 2.35 -7.75 29.66
C ILE A 9 1.10 -7.72 28.79
N TRP A 10 1.11 -6.86 27.77
CA TRP A 10 0.04 -6.81 26.80
C TRP A 10 0.09 -8.05 25.89
N GLU A 11 -1.05 -8.69 25.72
CA GLU A 11 -1.24 -9.77 24.77
C GLU A 11 -2.40 -9.40 23.84
N ASN A 12 -2.24 -9.69 22.55
CA ASN A 12 -3.32 -9.53 21.60
C ASN A 12 -4.40 -10.60 21.83
N LYS A 13 -5.35 -10.33 22.72
CA LYS A 13 -6.50 -11.20 23.01
C LYS A 13 -7.67 -11.00 22.04
N GLY A 14 -7.50 -10.16 21.02
CA GLY A 14 -8.48 -10.02 19.95
C GLY A 14 -8.60 -11.33 19.16
N ARG A 15 -9.79 -11.63 18.62
CA ARG A 15 -9.91 -12.73 17.65
C ARG A 15 -8.93 -12.44 16.50
N MET A 16 -8.03 -13.38 16.20
CA MET A 16 -7.09 -13.36 15.06
C MET A 16 -7.79 -13.37 13.68
N SER A 17 -9.07 -13.00 13.60
CA SER A 17 -9.89 -13.01 12.39
C SER A 17 -9.83 -11.67 11.64
N GLY A 18 -8.71 -10.94 11.71
CA GLY A 18 -8.66 -9.54 11.31
C GLY A 18 -7.44 -9.14 10.48
N LEU A 19 -7.58 -8.02 9.79
CA LEU A 19 -6.50 -7.38 9.02
C LEU A 19 -5.41 -6.81 9.94
N ASN A 20 -5.81 -6.26 11.10
CA ASN A 20 -4.89 -5.72 12.10
C ASN A 20 -4.23 -6.86 12.89
N ALA A 21 -2.91 -6.79 13.02
CA ALA A 21 -2.08 -7.74 13.76
C ALA A 21 -1.02 -7.00 14.57
N ASP A 22 -0.45 -7.70 15.55
CA ASP A 22 0.71 -7.29 16.35
C ASP A 22 2.05 -7.59 15.64
N THR A 23 2.00 -8.20 14.45
CA THR A 23 3.15 -8.51 13.60
C THR A 23 2.98 -7.93 12.20
N ALA A 24 4.10 -7.47 11.62
CA ALA A 24 4.19 -6.96 10.26
C ALA A 24 4.69 -8.04 9.28
N GLY A 25 4.72 -7.70 8.00
CA GLY A 25 5.30 -8.54 6.94
C GLY A 25 4.27 -9.20 6.03
N SER A 26 4.80 -9.92 5.04
CA SER A 26 3.99 -10.65 4.06
C SER A 26 3.31 -11.85 4.70
N ARG A 27 2.10 -12.14 4.23
CA ARG A 27 1.27 -13.26 4.71
C ARG A 27 1.00 -14.31 3.63
N PHE A 28 1.25 -13.99 2.36
CA PHE A 28 1.06 -14.88 1.22
C PHE A 28 1.88 -14.43 0.01
N GLU A 29 2.10 -15.37 -0.90
CA GLU A 29 2.69 -15.10 -2.21
C GLU A 29 1.64 -14.51 -3.16
N GLU A 30 2.01 -13.44 -3.82
CA GLU A 30 1.23 -12.70 -4.80
C GLU A 30 2.19 -12.03 -5.78
N ILE A 31 1.89 -12.14 -7.07
CA ILE A 31 2.62 -11.40 -8.10
C ILE A 31 1.76 -10.21 -8.51
N LEU A 32 2.24 -9.00 -8.23
CA LEU A 32 1.50 -7.79 -8.59
C LEU A 32 1.56 -7.54 -10.10
N PRO A 33 0.45 -7.11 -10.72
CA PRO A 33 0.47 -6.71 -12.13
C PRO A 33 1.37 -5.49 -12.33
N LYS A 34 2.00 -5.42 -13.50
CA LYS A 34 2.79 -4.27 -13.97
C LYS A 34 2.36 -3.93 -15.38
N GLY A 35 2.13 -2.66 -15.66
CA GLY A 35 1.83 -2.17 -16.99
C GLY A 35 3.09 -1.67 -17.70
N LYS A 36 2.91 -0.73 -18.63
CA LYS A 36 3.98 -0.22 -19.50
C LYS A 36 4.43 1.19 -19.15
N LYS A 37 3.74 1.86 -18.23
CA LYS A 37 4.02 3.24 -17.86
C LYS A 37 5.20 3.31 -16.88
N PRO A 38 5.92 4.43 -16.82
CA PRO A 38 7.05 4.58 -15.90
C PRO A 38 6.64 4.45 -14.44
N TYR A 39 5.42 4.85 -14.08
CA TYR A 39 4.95 4.82 -12.69
C TYR A 39 3.89 3.72 -12.49
N GLN A 40 4.10 2.84 -11.52
CA GLN A 40 3.16 1.78 -11.14
C GLN A 40 2.57 2.10 -9.77
N LEU A 41 1.31 2.53 -9.74
CA LEU A 41 0.62 2.98 -8.53
C LEU A 41 -0.32 1.89 -8.02
N TYR A 42 0.00 1.31 -6.86
CA TYR A 42 -0.82 0.33 -6.16
C TYR A 42 -1.60 1.03 -5.05
N SER A 43 -2.91 1.20 -5.23
CA SER A 43 -3.70 2.11 -4.39
C SER A 43 -5.16 1.69 -4.25
N LEU A 44 -5.93 2.49 -3.51
CA LEU A 44 -7.38 2.38 -3.35
C LEU A 44 -7.94 3.79 -3.19
N GLY A 45 -9.19 4.04 -3.61
CA GLY A 45 -9.86 5.35 -3.55
C GLY A 45 -10.21 5.85 -2.14
N THR A 46 -9.23 5.87 -1.24
CA THR A 46 -9.27 6.41 0.12
C THR A 46 -8.70 7.82 0.13
N PRO A 47 -8.87 8.62 1.22
CA PRO A 47 -8.24 9.94 1.33
C PRO A 47 -6.73 9.95 1.10
N ASN A 48 -6.01 8.88 1.47
CA ASN A 48 -4.58 8.77 1.18
C ASN A 48 -4.32 8.38 -0.28
N GLY A 49 -5.09 7.42 -0.81
CA GLY A 49 -4.87 6.93 -2.17
C GLY A 49 -5.20 7.95 -3.26
N ILE A 50 -6.19 8.82 -3.05
CA ILE A 50 -6.53 9.88 -4.02
C ILE A 50 -5.44 10.97 -4.12
N LYS A 51 -4.59 11.14 -3.10
CA LYS A 51 -3.51 12.15 -3.12
C LYS A 51 -2.55 11.89 -4.29
N ALA A 52 -2.13 10.65 -4.46
CA ALA A 52 -1.20 10.26 -5.51
C ALA A 52 -1.82 10.43 -6.91
N THR A 53 -3.07 10.01 -7.10
CA THR A 53 -3.75 10.17 -8.40
C THR A 53 -3.98 11.64 -8.74
N ILE A 54 -4.41 12.46 -7.77
CA ILE A 54 -4.55 13.92 -7.98
C ILE A 54 -3.20 14.52 -8.38
N MET A 55 -2.11 14.17 -7.69
CA MET A 55 -0.78 14.68 -8.03
C MET A 55 -0.40 14.37 -9.49
N PHE A 56 -0.58 13.13 -9.95
CA PHE A 56 -0.27 12.77 -11.34
C PHE A 56 -1.17 13.49 -12.34
N GLU A 57 -2.47 13.59 -12.08
CA GLU A 57 -3.39 14.28 -13.00
C GLU A 57 -3.15 15.80 -13.04
N GLU A 58 -2.78 16.43 -11.94
CA GLU A 58 -2.36 17.84 -11.90
C GLU A 58 -1.08 18.07 -12.73
N LEU A 59 -0.08 17.19 -12.59
CA LEU A 59 1.15 17.25 -13.41
C LEU A 59 0.84 17.09 -14.91
N LYS A 60 -0.06 16.18 -15.27
CA LYS A 60 -0.54 16.03 -16.66
C LYS A 60 -1.27 17.28 -17.14
N GLY A 61 -2.13 17.87 -16.31
CA GLY A 61 -2.86 19.10 -16.61
C GLY A 61 -1.93 20.30 -16.88
N LEU A 62 -0.77 20.33 -16.21
CA LEU A 62 0.30 21.32 -16.44
C LEU A 62 1.19 20.99 -17.66
N GLY A 63 0.97 19.87 -18.34
CA GLY A 63 1.77 19.45 -19.50
C GLY A 63 3.13 18.88 -19.15
N VAL A 64 3.36 18.46 -17.89
CA VAL A 64 4.59 17.78 -17.50
C VAL A 64 4.65 16.44 -18.23
N SER A 65 5.70 16.23 -19.02
CA SER A 65 5.90 14.99 -19.77
C SER A 65 6.45 13.86 -18.89
N GLY A 66 6.19 12.61 -19.28
CA GLY A 66 6.79 11.45 -18.62
C GLY A 66 6.13 11.03 -17.32
N VAL A 67 4.99 11.62 -16.94
CA VAL A 67 4.25 11.37 -15.69
C VAL A 67 3.09 10.39 -15.84
N ASP A 68 3.09 9.59 -16.92
CA ASP A 68 2.08 8.56 -17.10
C ASP A 68 2.24 7.45 -16.06
N TYR A 69 1.12 6.93 -15.54
CA TYR A 69 1.11 5.87 -14.54
C TYR A 69 0.06 4.81 -14.87
N ASP A 70 0.34 3.58 -14.47
CA ASP A 70 -0.63 2.49 -14.38
C ASP A 70 -1.18 2.44 -12.95
N LEU A 71 -2.51 2.34 -12.80
CA LEU A 71 -3.19 2.31 -11.50
C LEU A 71 -3.79 0.93 -11.25
N PHE A 72 -3.36 0.29 -10.17
CA PHE A 72 -3.85 -1.01 -9.73
C PHE A 72 -4.56 -0.89 -8.39
N ARG A 73 -5.71 -1.56 -8.28
CA ARG A 73 -6.48 -1.61 -7.04
C ARG A 73 -5.84 -2.61 -6.08
N ILE A 74 -5.68 -2.18 -4.82
CA ILE A 74 -5.33 -3.02 -3.67
C ILE A 74 -6.48 -2.94 -2.67
N ASP A 75 -7.27 -4.01 -2.59
CA ASP A 75 -8.43 -4.12 -1.70
C ASP A 75 -7.98 -4.42 -0.26
N ILE A 76 -7.79 -3.35 0.50
CA ILE A 76 -7.34 -3.46 1.89
C ILE A 76 -8.33 -4.20 2.80
N SER A 77 -9.60 -4.31 2.40
CA SER A 77 -10.62 -5.06 3.15
C SER A 77 -10.42 -6.59 3.05
N LYS A 78 -9.71 -7.04 2.02
CA LYS A 78 -9.37 -8.45 1.77
C LYS A 78 -7.95 -8.81 2.20
N GLY A 79 -7.14 -7.84 2.59
CA GLY A 79 -5.76 -8.07 3.00
C GLY A 79 -4.74 -8.12 1.86
N GLU A 80 -5.10 -7.62 0.66
CA GLU A 80 -4.20 -7.60 -0.52
C GLU A 80 -2.87 -6.86 -0.23
N GLN A 81 -2.86 -5.90 0.69
CA GLN A 81 -1.65 -5.21 1.14
C GLN A 81 -0.61 -6.11 1.85
N PHE A 82 -0.95 -7.37 2.17
CA PHE A 82 -0.05 -8.31 2.81
C PHE A 82 0.59 -9.31 1.83
N GLY A 83 0.37 -9.18 0.52
CA GLY A 83 1.08 -9.94 -0.51
C GLY A 83 2.58 -9.61 -0.51
N ASN A 84 3.44 -10.60 -0.81
CA ASN A 84 4.90 -10.42 -0.80
C ASN A 84 5.37 -9.32 -1.78
N ASP A 85 4.80 -9.23 -2.98
CA ASP A 85 5.15 -8.17 -3.93
C ASP A 85 4.75 -6.79 -3.39
N PHE A 86 3.54 -6.63 -2.82
CA PHE A 86 3.14 -5.36 -2.21
C PHE A 86 4.05 -4.97 -1.04
N VAL A 87 4.34 -5.93 -0.15
CA VAL A 87 5.24 -5.73 1.00
C VAL A 87 6.67 -5.42 0.57
N SER A 88 7.12 -5.94 -0.58
CA SER A 88 8.43 -5.62 -1.15
C SER A 88 8.52 -4.15 -1.58
N ILE A 89 7.40 -3.53 -1.96
CA ILE A 89 7.30 -2.10 -2.28
C ILE A 89 7.13 -1.28 -1.00
N ASN A 90 6.17 -1.65 -0.14
CA ASN A 90 5.91 -1.00 1.15
C ASN A 90 5.82 -2.02 2.30
N SER A 91 6.88 -2.09 3.11
CA SER A 91 6.95 -2.99 4.27
C SER A 91 5.97 -2.66 5.40
N ASN A 92 5.35 -1.46 5.40
CA ASN A 92 4.30 -1.05 6.33
C ASN A 92 2.92 -1.63 5.94
N ALA A 93 2.79 -2.26 4.76
CA ALA A 93 1.54 -2.81 4.25
C ALA A 93 0.39 -1.78 4.24
N LYS A 94 0.63 -0.60 3.66
CA LYS A 94 -0.38 0.46 3.47
C LYS A 94 -0.35 1.04 2.07
N ILE A 95 -1.52 1.41 1.58
CA ILE A 95 -1.69 2.19 0.35
C ILE A 95 -1.61 3.70 0.64
N PRO A 96 -1.30 4.53 -0.37
CA PRO A 96 -0.75 4.15 -1.67
C PRO A 96 0.71 3.69 -1.59
N ALA A 97 1.12 2.85 -2.53
CA ALA A 97 2.52 2.50 -2.76
C ALA A 97 2.85 2.68 -4.25
N LEU A 98 3.96 3.35 -4.55
CA LEU A 98 4.41 3.67 -5.90
C LEU A 98 5.73 2.96 -6.19
N LEU A 99 5.81 2.31 -7.35
CA LEU A 99 7.04 1.81 -7.93
C LEU A 99 7.36 2.64 -9.18
N ASP A 100 8.43 3.41 -9.11
CA ASP A 100 8.96 4.19 -10.23
C ASP A 100 9.97 3.34 -11.01
N LEU A 101 9.67 3.15 -12.28
CA LEU A 101 10.42 2.37 -13.27
C LEU A 101 10.98 3.26 -14.40
N SER A 102 11.06 4.57 -14.19
CA SER A 102 11.56 5.52 -15.19
C SER A 102 13.09 5.50 -15.34
N GLY A 103 13.81 5.06 -14.33
CA GLY A 103 15.27 4.96 -14.30
C GLY A 103 15.82 3.57 -14.65
N GLU A 104 17.13 3.40 -14.49
CA GLU A 104 17.80 2.11 -14.68
C GLU A 104 17.38 1.07 -13.63
N GLU A 105 17.14 1.53 -12.40
CA GLU A 105 16.76 0.69 -11.26
C GLU A 105 15.41 1.14 -10.68
N PRO A 106 14.54 0.20 -10.27
CA PRO A 106 13.26 0.54 -9.65
C PRO A 106 13.40 1.32 -8.33
N ILE A 107 12.61 2.38 -8.17
CA ILE A 107 12.54 3.16 -6.93
C ILE A 107 11.19 2.92 -6.25
N ARG A 108 11.22 2.58 -4.96
CA ARG A 108 10.03 2.33 -4.13
C ARG A 108 9.70 3.57 -3.32
N ILE A 109 8.46 4.04 -3.40
CA ILE A 109 7.98 5.26 -2.74
C ILE A 109 6.69 4.94 -1.98
N PHE A 110 6.67 5.20 -0.67
CA PHE A 110 5.52 4.99 0.22
C PHE A 110 5.59 5.92 1.45
N GLU A 111 4.48 5.99 2.19
CA GLU A 111 4.36 6.68 3.50
C GLU A 111 4.62 5.74 4.69
#